data_AF-A0AAD7LUD7-F1
#
_entry.id   AF-A0AAD7LUD7-F1
#
_cell.length_a   1.000
_cell.length_b   1.000
_cell.length_c   1.000
_cell.angle_alpha   90.00
_cell.angle_beta   90.00
_cell.angle_gamma   90.00
#
_symmetry.space_group_name_H-M   'P 1'
#
loop_
_entity.id
_entity.type
_entity.pdbx_description
1 polymer ?
#
loop_
_entity_poly.entity_id
_entity_poly.type
_entity_poly.pdbx_seq_one_letter_code
_entity_poly.pdbx_strand_id
1 'polypeptide(L)'
;MDENSALIESILREQEDESDKKTKKSDDTHGWQTVSYQKRNRKPSKASSLDKSSDLQSRRPNGYDSSADVFRSIEQHSEERRRRALDAQRAYDAASGEVAAARSKRHSDDEYDSDAEVPAGTVENGLGEVKKVKPKKPKKPKVTVSEAASKLNTVDLSAFLADITVSYESQQDIQLMRFADYYGRAFSSVNSAQFPWLRIFKESPVGKIVDIPLSHISEDVYKTSVDWISQRSSEALGSFVLWSLDSILADLANHLGTAKGSKKVVQQASSKSQVAIFVVLAMALRRKPDVLIGLLPTMKESSKYHGQEKLPVIVWVIAQASQGDLIVGLHLWVSLLLPLLSGKSGCNPQSRDMILQLVERILSFPKARPILLNGAVRKGERVVPPLALEALMGITFPLPSARVKATDRFQAIYPTLKEVALAGVPGSKAMKQLAQQIWSFAFKAAGEGAGVWQSLVS
;
A
#
# COMPACT_ATOMS: atom_id res chain seq x y z
N MET A 1 46.26 -34.25 -23.96
CA MET A 1 45.61 -35.09 -22.92
C MET A 1 45.59 -34.20 -21.71
N ASP A 2 44.44 -33.58 -21.48
CA ASP A 2 44.36 -32.29 -20.80
C ASP A 2 44.21 -32.46 -19.29
N GLU A 3 45.23 -32.01 -18.57
CA GLU A 3 45.31 -31.94 -17.11
C GLU A 3 44.17 -31.10 -16.50
N ASN A 4 43.54 -30.23 -17.29
CA ASN A 4 42.37 -29.44 -16.88
C ASN A 4 41.10 -30.27 -16.64
N SER A 5 40.90 -31.39 -17.34
CA SER A 5 39.70 -32.21 -17.12
C SER A 5 39.78 -32.98 -15.81
N ALA A 6 40.97 -33.43 -15.42
CA ALA A 6 41.17 -34.16 -14.16
C ALA A 6 40.96 -33.26 -12.92
N LEU A 7 41.33 -31.98 -13.02
CA LEU A 7 41.12 -31.00 -11.96
C LEU A 7 39.64 -30.63 -11.79
N ILE A 8 38.87 -30.60 -12.88
CA ILE A 8 37.43 -30.31 -12.82
C ILE A 8 36.67 -31.51 -12.22
N GLU A 9 37.05 -32.74 -12.55
CA GLU A 9 36.45 -33.93 -11.94
C GLU A 9 36.79 -34.07 -10.44
N SER A 10 37.98 -33.66 -10.00
CA SER A 10 38.32 -33.70 -8.57
C SER A 10 37.54 -32.68 -7.75
N ILE A 11 37.32 -31.48 -8.29
CA ILE A 11 36.54 -30.41 -7.63
C ILE A 11 35.05 -30.78 -7.53
N LEU A 12 34.51 -31.42 -8.57
CA LEU A 12 33.11 -31.87 -8.57
C LEU A 12 32.88 -33.03 -7.58
N ARG A 13 33.84 -33.96 -7.45
CA ARG A 13 33.77 -35.03 -6.44
C ARG A 13 33.88 -34.51 -5.00
N GLU A 14 34.73 -33.52 -4.74
CA GLU A 14 34.83 -32.92 -3.41
C GLU A 14 33.57 -32.11 -3.02
N GLN A 15 32.83 -31.55 -3.99
CA GLN A 15 31.56 -30.88 -3.73
C GLN A 15 30.39 -31.84 -3.48
N GLU A 16 30.37 -33.02 -4.11
CA GLU A 16 29.35 -34.05 -3.82
C GLU A 16 29.56 -34.65 -2.41
N ASP A 17 30.80 -34.92 -2.00
CA ASP A 17 31.13 -35.49 -0.68
C ASP A 17 30.93 -34.49 0.50
N GLU A 18 30.99 -33.17 0.27
CA GLU A 18 30.65 -32.16 1.27
C GLU A 18 29.13 -31.97 1.45
N SER A 19 28.34 -32.26 0.41
CA SER A 19 26.89 -32.12 0.44
C SER A 19 26.19 -33.24 1.23
N ASP A 20 26.77 -34.44 1.24
CA ASP A 20 26.21 -35.62 1.93
C ASP A 20 26.58 -35.72 3.43
N LYS A 21 27.57 -34.93 3.90
CA LYS A 21 28.00 -34.94 5.33
C LYS A 21 27.37 -33.86 6.22
N LYS A 22 26.59 -32.91 5.68
CA LYS A 22 25.91 -31.86 6.48
C LYS A 22 24.48 -32.18 6.89
N THR A 23 23.93 -33.33 6.49
CA THR A 23 22.59 -33.80 6.90
C THR A 23 22.68 -34.93 7.92
N LYS A 24 23.16 -34.64 9.14
CA LYS A 24 22.89 -35.43 10.37
C LYS A 24 23.51 -34.78 11.63
N LYS A 25 22.79 -33.86 12.27
CA LYS A 25 22.63 -33.78 13.74
C LYS A 25 21.62 -32.69 14.13
N SER A 26 20.74 -33.07 15.04
CA SER A 26 19.58 -32.41 15.65
C SER A 26 19.85 -31.04 16.29
N ASP A 27 18.88 -30.12 16.28
CA ASP A 27 17.88 -30.06 17.36
C ASP A 27 16.65 -29.19 16.99
N ASP A 28 15.50 -29.68 17.43
CA ASP A 28 14.14 -29.17 17.21
C ASP A 28 13.78 -28.15 18.29
N THR A 29 13.24 -26.98 17.93
CA THR A 29 12.02 -26.39 18.52
C THR A 29 11.73 -25.03 17.88
N HIS A 30 10.43 -24.67 17.79
CA HIS A 30 9.84 -23.40 17.28
C HIS A 30 9.29 -23.42 15.83
N GLY A 31 8.67 -24.52 15.42
CA GLY A 31 7.72 -24.54 14.30
C GLY A 31 6.28 -24.73 14.80
N TRP A 32 5.33 -23.96 14.27
CA TRP A 32 3.91 -24.21 14.51
C TRP A 32 3.54 -25.62 14.02
N GLN A 33 3.06 -26.45 14.95
CA GLN A 33 2.67 -27.83 14.67
C GLN A 33 1.16 -27.90 14.38
N THR A 34 0.81 -28.45 13.23
CA THR A 34 -0.59 -28.68 12.85
C THR A 34 -1.17 -29.81 13.70
N VAL A 35 -1.96 -29.47 14.72
CA VAL A 35 -2.66 -30.47 15.54
C VAL A 35 -3.86 -31.01 14.74
N SER A 36 -3.72 -32.21 14.20
CA SER A 36 -4.86 -32.94 13.63
C SER A 36 -5.64 -33.62 14.75
N TYR A 37 -6.90 -33.24 14.94
CA TYR A 37 -7.81 -33.98 15.81
C TYR A 37 -8.31 -35.21 15.07
N GLN A 38 -8.09 -36.40 15.63
CA GLN A 38 -8.90 -37.55 15.24
C GLN A 38 -10.35 -37.27 15.64
N LYS A 39 -11.21 -37.22 14.63
CA LYS A 39 -12.66 -37.05 14.73
C LYS A 39 -13.25 -38.26 15.47
N ARG A 40 -13.30 -38.20 16.80
CA ARG A 40 -13.95 -39.20 17.63
C ARG A 40 -15.47 -38.96 17.58
N ASN A 41 -16.17 -39.78 16.82
CA ASN A 41 -17.63 -39.87 16.85
C ASN A 41 -18.09 -40.16 18.30
N ARG A 42 -18.76 -39.20 18.93
CA ARG A 42 -19.54 -39.43 20.16
C ARG A 42 -21.00 -39.13 19.86
N LYS A 43 -21.80 -40.18 19.75
CA LYS A 43 -23.27 -40.12 19.81
C LYS A 43 -23.71 -39.72 21.23
N PRO A 44 -24.83 -39.02 21.39
CA PRO A 44 -25.32 -38.59 22.70
C PRO A 44 -26.06 -39.75 23.39
N SER A 45 -25.75 -39.99 24.66
CA SER A 45 -26.55 -40.83 25.55
C SER A 45 -26.95 -40.05 26.80
N LYS A 46 -28.21 -40.25 27.19
CA LYS A 46 -29.03 -39.55 28.18
C LYS A 46 -28.46 -39.50 29.61
N ALA A 47 -29.05 -38.56 30.36
CA ALA A 47 -28.90 -38.28 31.78
C ALA A 47 -29.37 -39.39 32.73
N SER A 48 -28.72 -39.47 33.90
CA SER A 48 -29.26 -39.90 35.21
C SER A 48 -28.28 -39.44 36.31
N SER A 49 -28.65 -38.45 37.12
CA SER A 49 -29.10 -38.56 38.52
C SER A 49 -27.98 -38.62 39.58
N LEU A 50 -27.95 -37.57 40.42
CA LEU A 50 -27.57 -37.46 41.84
C LEU A 50 -26.74 -38.60 42.47
N ASP A 51 -25.63 -38.24 43.14
CA ASP A 51 -25.64 -38.24 44.61
C ASP A 51 -24.53 -37.41 45.27
N LYS A 52 -24.83 -36.96 46.49
CA LYS A 52 -24.08 -36.06 47.36
C LYS A 52 -22.90 -36.76 48.04
N SER A 53 -21.81 -36.05 48.29
CA SER A 53 -21.05 -36.19 49.55
C SER A 53 -20.10 -35.00 49.78
N SER A 54 -19.98 -34.68 51.06
CA SER A 54 -19.49 -33.48 51.73
C SER A 54 -17.97 -33.37 51.86
N ASP A 55 -17.50 -32.12 51.75
CA ASP A 55 -16.70 -31.39 52.75
C ASP A 55 -15.36 -32.00 53.22
N LEU A 56 -14.25 -31.33 52.86
CA LEU A 56 -13.07 -31.16 53.72
C LEU A 56 -12.31 -29.87 53.31
N GLN A 57 -12.47 -28.83 54.12
CA GLN A 57 -11.54 -27.70 54.19
C GLN A 57 -10.27 -28.10 54.96
N SER A 58 -9.07 -27.75 54.47
CA SER A 58 -8.15 -26.86 55.20
C SER A 58 -6.79 -26.61 54.50
N ARG A 59 -6.40 -25.32 54.50
CA ARG A 59 -5.05 -24.75 54.72
C ARG A 59 -3.94 -24.87 53.65
N ARG A 60 -3.66 -23.77 52.92
CA ARG A 60 -2.56 -22.77 53.14
C ARG A 60 -2.43 -21.74 51.97
N PRO A 61 -1.70 -20.61 52.13
CA PRO A 61 -2.05 -19.29 51.57
C PRO A 61 -1.19 -18.82 50.38
N ASN A 62 -1.59 -17.68 49.81
CA ASN A 62 -0.98 -16.86 48.75
C ASN A 62 -1.09 -17.38 47.30
N GLY A 63 -1.97 -16.76 46.53
CA GLY A 63 -2.05 -16.89 45.08
C GLY A 63 -3.08 -15.91 44.52
N TYR A 64 -2.57 -14.91 43.81
CA TYR A 64 -3.27 -13.91 43.00
C TYR A 64 -4.48 -14.49 42.26
N ASP A 65 -5.66 -13.87 42.44
CA ASP A 65 -6.92 -14.27 41.81
C ASP A 65 -6.89 -13.90 40.31
N SER A 66 -6.31 -14.80 39.51
CA SER A 66 -6.25 -14.69 38.05
C SER A 66 -7.21 -15.70 37.42
N SER A 67 -8.49 -15.34 37.39
CA SER A 67 -9.44 -15.85 36.41
C SER A 67 -10.57 -14.86 36.14
N ALA A 68 -10.21 -13.59 35.94
CA ALA A 68 -11.08 -12.68 35.19
C ALA A 68 -10.93 -13.07 33.72
N ASP A 69 -11.93 -13.80 33.21
CA ASP A 69 -11.99 -14.35 31.86
C ASP A 69 -11.92 -13.20 30.82
N VAL A 70 -10.70 -12.86 30.38
CA VAL A 70 -10.38 -11.68 29.54
C VAL A 70 -11.19 -11.69 28.23
N PHE A 71 -11.60 -12.87 27.76
CA PHE A 71 -12.37 -13.05 26.55
C PHE A 71 -13.88 -12.86 26.74
N ARG A 72 -14.38 -12.79 27.99
CA ARG A 72 -15.81 -12.69 28.27
C ARG A 72 -16.42 -11.40 27.72
N SER A 73 -15.68 -10.28 27.78
CA SER A 73 -16.13 -9.01 27.17
C SER A 73 -16.16 -9.08 25.64
N ILE A 74 -15.24 -9.84 25.03
CA ILE A 74 -15.19 -10.04 23.58
C ILE A 74 -16.32 -10.97 23.12
N GLU A 75 -16.59 -12.03 23.89
CA GLU A 75 -17.66 -12.98 23.64
C GLU A 75 -19.03 -12.32 23.77
N GLN A 76 -19.26 -11.53 24.83
CA GLN A 76 -20.48 -10.74 24.99
C GLN A 76 -20.73 -9.79 23.81
N HIS A 77 -19.68 -9.13 23.30
CA HIS A 77 -19.81 -8.27 22.12
C HIS A 77 -20.00 -9.07 20.81
N SER A 78 -19.54 -10.32 20.76
CA SER A 78 -19.79 -11.30 19.70
C SER A 78 -21.28 -11.71 19.69
N GLU A 79 -21.81 -12.04 20.86
CA GLU A 79 -23.19 -12.46 21.07
C GLU A 79 -24.18 -11.31 20.82
N GLU A 80 -23.88 -10.10 21.29
CA GLU A 80 -24.68 -8.90 21.07
C GLU A 80 -24.79 -8.57 19.56
N ARG A 81 -23.69 -8.70 18.80
CA ARG A 81 -23.71 -8.55 17.33
C ARG A 81 -24.54 -9.64 16.65
N ARG A 82 -24.46 -10.88 17.12
CA ARG A 82 -25.27 -12.00 16.61
C ARG A 82 -26.76 -11.76 16.89
N ARG A 83 -27.10 -11.23 18.07
CA ARG A 83 -28.47 -10.88 18.44
C ARG A 83 -29.02 -9.77 17.57
N ARG A 84 -28.27 -8.68 17.36
CA ARG A 84 -28.70 -7.58 16.47
C ARG A 84 -28.86 -8.03 15.02
N ALA A 85 -28.01 -8.94 14.53
CA ALA A 85 -28.16 -9.48 13.18
C ALA A 85 -29.45 -10.31 13.04
N LEU A 86 -29.79 -11.12 14.04
CA LEU A 86 -31.03 -11.89 14.07
C LEU A 86 -32.26 -11.00 14.23
N ASP A 87 -32.20 -9.95 15.05
CA ASP A 87 -33.29 -9.00 15.23
C ASP A 87 -33.50 -8.14 13.98
N ALA A 88 -32.43 -7.74 13.30
CA ALA A 88 -32.51 -7.08 12.00
C ALA A 88 -33.08 -7.99 10.90
N GLN A 89 -32.74 -9.29 10.94
CA GLN A 89 -33.31 -10.29 10.03
C GLN A 89 -34.81 -10.51 10.31
N ARG A 90 -35.22 -10.62 11.58
CA ARG A 90 -36.65 -10.69 11.95
C ARG A 90 -37.41 -9.41 11.59
N ALA A 91 -36.80 -8.24 11.76
CA ALA A 91 -37.41 -6.97 11.36
C ALA A 91 -37.56 -6.86 9.84
N TYR A 92 -36.59 -7.37 9.09
CA TYR A 92 -36.67 -7.50 7.63
C TYR A 92 -37.76 -8.48 7.20
N ASP A 93 -37.85 -9.65 7.84
CA ASP A 93 -38.88 -10.65 7.57
C ASP A 93 -40.30 -10.13 7.95
N ALA A 94 -40.42 -9.34 9.01
CA ALA A 94 -41.66 -8.69 9.42
C ALA A 94 -42.06 -7.52 8.49
N ALA A 95 -41.09 -6.77 7.96
CA ALA A 95 -41.31 -5.70 6.99
C ALA A 95 -41.58 -6.23 5.57
N SER A 96 -41.17 -7.46 5.27
CA SER A 96 -41.42 -8.13 3.99
C SER A 96 -42.72 -8.96 3.98
N GLY A 97 -43.57 -8.78 5.00
CA GLY A 97 -44.83 -9.48 5.20
C GLY A 97 -45.98 -9.02 4.29
N GLU A 98 -45.82 -9.15 2.97
CA GLU A 98 -46.92 -9.40 2.04
C GLU A 98 -46.37 -10.18 0.85
N VAL A 99 -46.46 -11.51 0.95
CA VAL A 99 -46.70 -12.56 -0.07
C VAL A 99 -46.01 -13.83 0.45
N ALA A 100 -46.60 -14.43 1.50
CA ALA A 100 -46.27 -15.78 1.93
C ALA A 100 -47.48 -16.68 1.68
N ALA A 101 -47.63 -17.13 0.44
CA ALA A 101 -48.39 -18.34 0.16
C ALA A 101 -47.75 -19.06 -1.02
N ALA A 102 -47.41 -20.33 -0.79
CA ALA A 102 -46.92 -21.32 -1.74
C ALA A 102 -45.43 -21.25 -2.13
N ARG A 103 -44.59 -21.95 -1.35
CA ARG A 103 -44.16 -23.29 -1.79
C ARG A 103 -43.45 -24.05 -0.68
N SER A 104 -44.23 -24.95 -0.09
CA SER A 104 -43.82 -26.11 0.66
C SER A 104 -43.05 -27.10 -0.23
N LYS A 105 -42.17 -27.88 0.41
CA LYS A 105 -41.49 -29.11 -0.04
C LYS A 105 -40.37 -29.00 -1.08
N ARG A 106 -39.14 -29.10 -0.55
CA ARG A 106 -38.03 -29.82 -1.19
C ARG A 106 -38.30 -31.33 -1.08
N HIS A 107 -38.14 -32.06 -2.18
CA HIS A 107 -37.68 -33.45 -2.19
C HIS A 107 -37.19 -33.83 -3.59
N SER A 108 -36.11 -34.65 -3.63
CA SER A 108 -35.78 -35.78 -4.53
C SER A 108 -36.12 -35.71 -6.02
N ASP A 109 -35.46 -36.36 -6.96
CA ASP A 109 -34.21 -37.13 -7.15
C ASP A 109 -34.31 -37.55 -8.65
N ASP A 110 -33.18 -37.88 -9.25
CA ASP A 110 -32.99 -38.84 -10.35
C ASP A 110 -33.81 -38.79 -11.67
N GLU A 111 -33.02 -38.61 -12.74
CA GLU A 111 -32.91 -39.42 -13.99
C GLU A 111 -34.10 -39.74 -14.93
N TYR A 112 -33.71 -40.00 -16.19
CA TYR A 112 -34.45 -40.60 -17.33
C TYR A 112 -35.37 -39.63 -18.10
N ASP A 113 -35.03 -39.15 -19.31
CA ASP A 113 -34.78 -39.80 -20.61
C ASP A 113 -36.06 -40.15 -21.40
N SER A 114 -36.03 -39.81 -22.70
CA SER A 114 -36.88 -40.24 -23.81
C SER A 114 -38.30 -39.62 -23.90
N ASP A 115 -38.94 -39.34 -25.04
CA ASP A 115 -38.67 -39.11 -26.47
C ASP A 115 -40.08 -38.88 -27.07
N ALA A 116 -40.22 -38.11 -28.15
CA ALA A 116 -41.24 -38.29 -29.21
C ALA A 116 -41.40 -37.06 -30.14
N GLU A 117 -40.78 -37.20 -31.31
CA GLU A 117 -41.36 -37.11 -32.66
C GLU A 117 -41.66 -35.75 -33.36
N VAL A 118 -40.72 -35.37 -34.24
CA VAL A 118 -40.72 -35.12 -35.73
C VAL A 118 -42.09 -34.98 -36.50
N PRO A 119 -42.18 -34.50 -37.79
CA PRO A 119 -41.10 -34.13 -38.75
C PRO A 119 -41.32 -32.96 -39.75
N ALA A 120 -40.21 -32.56 -40.40
CA ALA A 120 -40.01 -32.38 -41.87
C ALA A 120 -38.86 -31.37 -42.11
N GLY A 121 -37.79 -31.58 -42.89
CA GLY A 121 -37.31 -32.70 -43.70
C GLY A 121 -35.96 -32.35 -44.35
N THR A 122 -35.17 -33.40 -44.62
CA THR A 122 -34.18 -33.57 -45.72
C THR A 122 -32.78 -32.90 -45.73
N VAL A 123 -31.80 -33.82 -45.56
CA VAL A 123 -30.47 -34.06 -46.20
C VAL A 123 -29.17 -33.34 -45.78
N GLU A 124 -28.35 -34.14 -45.08
CA GLU A 124 -26.92 -34.50 -45.27
C GLU A 124 -25.74 -33.56 -44.97
N ASN A 125 -25.09 -33.92 -43.84
CA ASN A 125 -23.67 -34.27 -43.64
C ASN A 125 -22.55 -33.26 -43.89
N GLY A 126 -21.90 -32.87 -42.77
CA GLY A 126 -20.53 -32.34 -42.77
C GLY A 126 -20.09 -31.72 -41.43
N LEU A 127 -19.74 -32.58 -40.46
CA LEU A 127 -18.94 -32.35 -39.24
C LEU A 127 -18.60 -30.90 -38.80
N GLY A 128 -19.06 -30.51 -37.60
CA GLY A 128 -18.55 -29.35 -36.89
C GLY A 128 -19.02 -29.31 -35.44
N GLU A 129 -18.18 -29.74 -34.50
CA GLU A 129 -18.39 -29.52 -33.07
C GLU A 129 -18.48 -28.01 -32.76
N VAL A 130 -19.64 -27.55 -32.29
CA VAL A 130 -19.81 -26.18 -31.77
C VAL A 130 -20.13 -26.21 -30.29
N LYS A 131 -19.08 -25.93 -29.51
CA LYS A 131 -19.05 -25.25 -28.20
C LYS A 131 -20.43 -24.81 -27.67
N LYS A 132 -20.93 -25.48 -26.62
CA LYS A 132 -22.00 -24.94 -25.76
C LYS A 132 -21.53 -23.63 -25.10
N VAL A 133 -22.18 -22.54 -25.48
CA VAL A 133 -22.00 -21.21 -24.89
C VAL A 133 -22.45 -21.24 -23.43
N LYS A 134 -21.51 -21.01 -22.51
CA LYS A 134 -21.79 -20.82 -21.09
C LYS A 134 -22.75 -19.63 -20.91
N PRO A 135 -23.83 -19.75 -20.10
CA PRO A 135 -24.72 -18.62 -19.82
C PRO A 135 -23.94 -17.47 -19.19
N LYS A 136 -24.09 -16.27 -19.75
CA LYS A 136 -23.47 -15.04 -19.23
C LYS A 136 -23.99 -14.79 -17.82
N LYS A 137 -23.09 -14.85 -16.84
CA LYS A 137 -23.36 -14.35 -15.48
C LYS A 137 -23.95 -12.93 -15.57
N PRO A 138 -24.99 -12.60 -14.79
CA PRO A 138 -25.54 -11.24 -14.76
C PRO A 138 -24.39 -10.26 -14.51
N LYS A 139 -24.25 -9.27 -15.39
CA LYS A 139 -23.21 -8.24 -15.27
C LYS A 139 -23.38 -7.58 -13.91
N LYS A 140 -22.37 -7.68 -13.04
CA LYS A 140 -22.33 -6.92 -11.79
C LYS A 140 -22.57 -5.43 -12.13
N PRO A 141 -23.38 -4.70 -11.35
CA PRO A 141 -23.60 -3.27 -11.56
C PRO A 141 -22.26 -2.56 -11.72
N LYS A 142 -22.12 -1.74 -12.78
CA LYS A 142 -20.90 -1.00 -13.08
C LYS A 142 -20.85 0.26 -12.21
N VAL A 143 -20.63 0.09 -10.91
CA VAL A 143 -20.56 1.22 -9.97
C VAL A 143 -19.23 1.94 -10.15
N THR A 144 -19.28 3.22 -10.51
CA THR A 144 -18.09 4.06 -10.69
C THR A 144 -17.52 4.53 -9.34
N VAL A 145 -16.26 5.01 -9.33
CA VAL A 145 -15.65 5.61 -8.11
C VAL A 145 -16.49 6.80 -7.63
N SER A 146 -16.93 7.66 -8.56
CA SER A 146 -17.75 8.83 -8.24
C SER A 146 -19.11 8.46 -7.64
N GLU A 147 -19.79 7.44 -8.19
CA GLU A 147 -21.06 6.97 -7.64
C GLU A 147 -20.91 6.39 -6.23
N ALA A 148 -19.85 5.60 -5.98
CA ALA A 148 -19.58 5.09 -4.64
C ALA A 148 -19.24 6.21 -3.65
N ALA A 149 -18.41 7.18 -4.07
CA ALA A 149 -18.03 8.32 -3.25
C ALA A 149 -19.22 9.21 -2.90
N SER A 150 -20.17 9.41 -3.83
CA SER A 150 -21.38 10.22 -3.59
C SER A 150 -22.31 9.68 -2.50
N LYS A 151 -22.15 8.40 -2.12
CA LYS A 151 -22.92 7.76 -1.05
C LYS A 151 -22.30 7.93 0.33
N LEU A 152 -21.09 8.50 0.41
CA LEU A 152 -20.45 8.80 1.69
C LEU A 152 -21.21 9.95 2.36
N ASN A 153 -21.72 9.70 3.55
CA ASN A 153 -22.43 10.67 4.37
C ASN A 153 -21.54 11.14 5.51
N THR A 154 -21.34 12.46 5.62
CA THR A 154 -20.54 13.09 6.67
C THR A 154 -21.06 12.80 8.08
N VAL A 155 -22.39 12.70 8.27
CA VAL A 155 -23.00 12.40 9.58
C VAL A 155 -22.66 10.97 10.00
N ASP A 156 -22.84 10.01 9.10
CA ASP A 156 -22.53 8.60 9.37
C ASP A 156 -21.03 8.39 9.59
N LEU A 157 -20.19 9.07 8.81
CA LEU A 157 -18.75 9.08 9.01
C LEU A 157 -18.38 9.64 10.38
N SER A 158 -18.92 10.79 10.75
CA SER A 158 -18.59 11.44 12.04
C SER A 158 -19.01 10.56 13.22
N ALA A 159 -20.20 9.96 13.16
CA ALA A 159 -20.67 9.02 14.17
C ALA A 159 -19.77 7.78 14.27
N PHE A 160 -19.38 7.21 13.13
CA PHE A 160 -18.46 6.07 13.08
C PHE A 160 -17.08 6.42 13.67
N LEU A 161 -16.53 7.59 13.31
CA LEU A 161 -15.24 8.06 13.82
C LEU A 161 -15.26 8.27 15.34
N ALA A 162 -16.35 8.83 15.87
CA ALA A 162 -16.55 8.98 17.31
C ALA A 162 -16.60 7.61 18.00
N ASP A 163 -17.39 6.67 17.46
CA ASP A 163 -17.52 5.31 18.00
C ASP A 163 -16.19 4.56 18.05
N ILE A 164 -15.41 4.56 16.96
CA ILE A 164 -14.11 3.87 16.95
C ILE A 164 -13.07 4.57 17.84
N THR A 165 -13.17 5.89 18.01
CA THR A 165 -12.26 6.64 18.89
C THR A 165 -12.47 6.23 20.35
N VAL A 166 -13.73 6.08 20.77
CA VAL A 166 -14.09 5.62 22.12
C VAL A 166 -13.79 4.13 22.28
N SER A 167 -14.23 3.30 21.34
CA SER A 167 -14.12 1.84 21.42
C SER A 167 -12.67 1.33 21.43
N TYR A 168 -11.74 2.10 20.87
CA TYR A 168 -10.33 1.71 20.72
C TYR A 168 -9.40 2.82 21.22
N GLU A 169 -9.76 3.54 22.28
CA GLU A 169 -9.07 4.77 22.74
C GLU A 169 -7.53 4.64 22.81
N SER A 170 -7.01 3.53 23.34
CA SER A 170 -5.58 3.26 23.47
C SER A 170 -4.94 2.55 22.26
N GLN A 171 -5.71 2.20 21.23
CA GLN A 171 -5.29 1.35 20.12
C GLN A 171 -5.44 2.08 18.78
N GLN A 172 -4.62 3.11 18.58
CA GLN A 172 -4.69 3.97 17.37
C GLN A 172 -4.49 3.20 16.06
N ASP A 173 -3.68 2.14 16.06
CA ASP A 173 -3.52 1.28 14.88
C ASP A 173 -4.83 0.61 14.48
N ILE A 174 -5.60 0.12 15.46
CA ILE A 174 -6.92 -0.48 15.20
C ILE A 174 -7.90 0.59 14.70
N GLN A 175 -7.88 1.78 15.30
CA GLN A 175 -8.71 2.88 14.81
C GLN A 175 -8.43 3.20 13.34
N LEU A 176 -7.16 3.28 12.95
CA LEU A 176 -6.75 3.54 11.56
C LEU A 176 -7.13 2.38 10.61
N MET A 177 -7.03 1.13 11.07
CA MET A 177 -7.55 -0.01 10.30
C MET A 177 -9.07 0.06 10.11
N ARG A 178 -9.82 0.41 11.17
CA ARG A 178 -11.27 0.58 11.09
C ARG A 178 -11.68 1.73 10.20
N PHE A 179 -10.91 2.81 10.21
CA PHE A 179 -11.07 3.92 9.28
C PHE A 179 -10.90 3.46 7.82
N ALA A 180 -9.85 2.67 7.52
CA ALA A 180 -9.68 2.07 6.21
C ALA A 180 -10.82 1.10 5.85
N ASP A 181 -11.31 0.30 6.80
CA ASP A 181 -12.45 -0.60 6.61
C ASP A 181 -13.73 0.15 6.22
N TYR A 182 -13.99 1.32 6.81
CA TYR A 182 -15.15 2.15 6.48
C TYR A 182 -15.16 2.52 5.00
N TYR A 183 -14.04 3.08 4.52
CA TYR A 183 -13.86 3.39 3.11
C TYR A 183 -13.85 2.13 2.24
N GLY A 184 -13.27 1.02 2.73
CA GLY A 184 -13.28 -0.27 2.06
C GLY A 184 -14.69 -0.80 1.81
N ARG A 185 -15.61 -0.60 2.75
CA ARG A 185 -17.04 -0.93 2.60
C ARG A 185 -17.72 -0.01 1.60
N ALA A 186 -17.50 1.30 1.72
CA ALA A 186 -18.07 2.31 0.82
C ALA A 186 -17.69 2.06 -0.65
N PHE A 187 -16.44 1.66 -0.90
CA PHE A 187 -15.93 1.40 -2.25
C PHE A 187 -15.96 -0.08 -2.66
N SER A 188 -16.61 -0.97 -1.90
CA SER A 188 -16.61 -2.42 -2.15
C SER A 188 -17.30 -2.85 -3.45
N SER A 189 -18.22 -2.03 -3.96
CA SER A 189 -18.90 -2.27 -5.24
C SER A 189 -18.12 -1.79 -6.47
N VAL A 190 -17.05 -1.00 -6.27
CA VAL A 190 -16.23 -0.49 -7.37
C VAL A 190 -15.32 -1.60 -7.87
N ASN A 191 -15.51 -2.01 -9.12
CA ASN A 191 -14.66 -3.02 -9.74
C ASN A 191 -13.34 -2.42 -10.25
N SER A 192 -12.32 -3.25 -10.43
CA SER A 192 -10.99 -2.82 -10.91
C SER A 192 -11.02 -2.13 -12.29
N ALA A 193 -12.03 -2.41 -13.12
CA ALA A 193 -12.19 -1.73 -14.41
C ALA A 193 -12.70 -0.29 -14.27
N GLN A 194 -13.35 0.06 -13.14
CA GLN A 194 -13.75 1.44 -12.82
C GLN A 194 -12.63 2.22 -12.11
N PHE A 195 -11.57 1.54 -11.66
CA PHE A 195 -10.38 2.17 -11.10
C PHE A 195 -9.10 1.48 -11.61
N PRO A 196 -8.77 1.65 -12.91
CA PRO A 196 -7.58 1.05 -13.52
C PRO A 196 -6.31 1.83 -13.13
N TRP A 197 -5.98 1.86 -11.85
CA TRP A 197 -4.96 2.75 -11.28
C TRP A 197 -3.58 2.58 -11.93
N LEU A 198 -3.18 1.35 -12.29
CA LEU A 198 -1.94 1.06 -13.02
C LEU A 198 -1.83 1.84 -14.34
N ARG A 199 -2.92 1.80 -15.11
CA ARG A 199 -3.01 2.51 -16.39
C ARG A 199 -3.00 4.01 -16.16
N ILE A 200 -3.76 4.48 -15.18
CA ILE A 200 -3.82 5.90 -14.82
C ILE A 200 -2.41 6.39 -14.47
N PHE A 201 -1.67 5.68 -13.62
CA PHE A 201 -0.34 6.09 -13.13
C PHE A 201 0.74 5.99 -14.21
N LYS A 202 0.58 5.08 -15.19
CA LYS A 202 1.53 4.92 -16.29
C LYS A 202 1.31 5.92 -17.42
N GLU A 203 0.06 6.27 -17.73
CA GLU A 203 -0.30 7.06 -18.92
C GLU A 203 -0.65 8.52 -18.62
N SER A 204 -0.92 8.87 -17.35
CA SER A 204 -1.33 10.23 -16.98
C SER A 204 -0.18 11.07 -16.41
N PRO A 205 -0.18 12.40 -16.63
CA PRO A 205 0.81 13.28 -16.02
C PRO A 205 0.65 13.33 -14.50
N VAL A 206 1.73 13.70 -13.79
CA VAL A 206 1.77 13.79 -12.33
C VAL A 206 0.67 14.70 -11.79
N GLY A 207 0.40 15.81 -12.50
CA GLY A 207 -0.65 16.75 -12.14
C GLY A 207 -2.06 16.17 -12.16
N LYS A 208 -2.31 15.09 -12.92
CA LYS A 208 -3.62 14.42 -12.95
C LYS A 208 -3.72 13.31 -11.90
N ILE A 209 -2.66 12.53 -11.71
CA ILE A 209 -2.70 11.39 -10.78
C ILE A 209 -2.76 11.84 -9.32
N VAL A 210 -2.23 13.02 -9.00
CA VAL A 210 -2.25 13.56 -7.62
C VAL A 210 -3.68 13.86 -7.15
N ASP A 211 -4.60 14.22 -8.04
CA ASP A 211 -5.98 14.49 -7.67
C ASP A 211 -6.81 13.21 -7.55
N ILE A 212 -6.32 12.09 -8.09
CA ILE A 212 -6.97 10.78 -8.01
C ILE A 212 -6.45 10.03 -6.77
N PRO A 213 -7.35 9.46 -5.93
CA PRO A 213 -8.81 9.36 -6.06
C PRO A 213 -9.62 10.44 -5.35
N LEU A 214 -8.98 11.44 -4.73
CA LEU A 214 -9.66 12.41 -3.86
C LEU A 214 -10.60 13.36 -4.60
N SER A 215 -10.45 13.54 -5.91
CA SER A 215 -11.30 14.38 -6.76
C SER A 215 -12.79 13.99 -6.74
N HIS A 216 -13.12 12.78 -6.28
CA HIS A 216 -14.50 12.29 -6.17
C HIS A 216 -15.07 12.35 -4.75
N ILE A 217 -14.24 12.65 -3.74
CA ILE A 217 -14.67 12.75 -2.35
C ILE A 217 -15.21 14.17 -2.12
N SER A 218 -16.38 14.30 -1.48
CA SER A 218 -16.91 15.62 -1.13
C SER A 218 -16.01 16.32 -0.10
N GLU A 219 -15.97 17.65 -0.16
CA GLU A 219 -15.12 18.46 0.73
C GLU A 219 -15.45 18.20 2.21
N ASP A 220 -16.73 18.04 2.56
CA ASP A 220 -17.14 17.77 3.95
C ASP A 220 -16.62 16.41 4.45
N VAL A 221 -16.74 15.35 3.64
CA VAL A 221 -16.23 14.01 3.98
C VAL A 221 -14.70 14.04 4.09
N TYR A 222 -14.04 14.75 3.17
CA TYR A 222 -12.59 14.94 3.19
C TYR A 222 -12.17 15.65 4.49
N LYS A 223 -12.78 16.80 4.79
CA LYS A 223 -12.49 17.61 5.97
C LYS A 223 -12.68 16.83 7.27
N THR A 224 -13.83 16.19 7.46
CA THR A 224 -14.11 15.36 8.64
C THR A 224 -13.05 14.26 8.80
N SER A 225 -12.64 13.63 7.71
CA SER A 225 -11.62 12.57 7.75
C SER A 225 -10.25 13.10 8.14
N VAL A 226 -9.79 14.19 7.51
CA VAL A 226 -8.45 14.73 7.76
C VAL A 226 -8.37 15.39 9.14
N ASP A 227 -9.44 16.01 9.64
CA ASP A 227 -9.50 16.56 10.98
C ASP A 227 -9.36 15.45 12.03
N TRP A 228 -10.01 14.29 11.82
CA TRP A 228 -9.84 13.13 12.68
C TRP A 228 -8.43 12.50 12.59
N ILE A 229 -7.90 12.33 11.37
CA ILE A 229 -6.51 11.87 11.14
C ILE A 229 -5.51 12.78 11.87
N SER A 230 -5.76 14.08 11.90
CA SER A 230 -4.86 15.05 12.53
C SER A 230 -4.62 14.80 14.02
N GLN A 231 -5.54 14.09 14.69
CA GLN A 231 -5.49 13.75 16.10
C GLN A 231 -4.68 12.47 16.39
N ARG A 232 -4.35 11.68 15.36
CA ARG A 232 -3.57 10.44 15.53
C ARG A 232 -2.08 10.76 15.71
N SER A 233 -1.38 9.94 16.47
CA SER A 233 0.07 10.05 16.69
C SER A 233 0.86 9.84 15.39
N SER A 234 2.05 10.44 15.31
CA SER A 234 2.92 10.26 14.14
C SER A 234 3.40 8.82 13.98
N GLU A 235 3.55 8.08 15.08
CA GLU A 235 3.95 6.68 15.08
C GLU A 235 2.87 5.77 14.47
N ALA A 236 1.63 5.85 14.98
CA ALA A 236 0.51 5.07 14.44
C ALA A 236 0.24 5.40 12.96
N LEU A 237 0.34 6.69 12.60
CA LEU A 237 0.23 7.11 11.19
C LEU A 237 1.40 6.58 10.35
N GLY A 238 2.61 6.48 10.89
CA GLY A 238 3.76 5.86 10.23
C GLY A 238 3.50 4.41 9.87
N SER A 239 3.07 3.61 10.85
CA SER A 239 2.67 2.22 10.65
C SER A 239 1.54 2.08 9.62
N PHE A 240 0.53 2.95 9.71
CA PHE A 240 -0.59 2.97 8.77
C PHE A 240 -0.18 3.32 7.33
N VAL A 241 0.71 4.30 7.15
CA VAL A 241 1.23 4.69 5.84
C VAL A 241 2.04 3.55 5.22
N LEU A 242 2.92 2.90 5.99
CA LEU A 242 3.66 1.73 5.51
C LEU A 242 2.73 0.59 5.13
N TRP A 243 1.75 0.26 5.96
CA TRP A 243 0.76 -0.78 5.67
C TRP A 243 -0.03 -0.50 4.40
N SER A 244 -0.47 0.75 4.21
CA SER A 244 -1.22 1.17 3.02
C SER A 244 -0.34 1.09 1.76
N LEU A 245 0.91 1.56 1.86
CA LEU A 245 1.86 1.50 0.76
C LEU A 245 2.21 0.06 0.39
N ASP A 246 2.48 -0.79 1.38
CA ASP A 246 2.77 -2.20 1.18
C ASP A 246 1.57 -2.93 0.56
N SER A 247 0.34 -2.53 0.91
CA SER A 247 -0.89 -3.06 0.28
C SER A 247 -0.99 -2.71 -1.21
N ILE A 248 -0.66 -1.47 -1.59
CA ILE A 248 -0.62 -1.03 -3.00
C ILE A 248 0.49 -1.76 -3.76
N LEU A 249 1.66 -1.93 -3.15
CA LEU A 249 2.78 -2.63 -3.78
C LEU A 249 2.53 -4.14 -3.91
N ALA A 250 1.80 -4.76 -2.99
CA ALA A 250 1.35 -6.14 -3.12
C ALA A 250 0.35 -6.29 -4.28
N ASP A 251 -0.56 -5.34 -4.46
CA ASP A 251 -1.47 -5.30 -5.61
C ASP A 251 -0.71 -5.15 -6.94
N LEU A 252 0.28 -4.25 -6.98
CA LEU A 252 1.18 -4.09 -8.11
C LEU A 252 1.89 -5.41 -8.47
N ALA A 253 2.45 -6.09 -7.46
CA ALA A 253 3.14 -7.36 -7.67
C ALA A 253 2.20 -8.45 -8.21
N ASN A 254 0.95 -8.50 -7.73
CA ASN A 254 -0.06 -9.42 -8.25
C ASN A 254 -0.36 -9.12 -9.73
N HIS A 255 -0.46 -7.85 -10.11
CA HIS A 255 -0.69 -7.45 -11.49
C HIS A 255 0.49 -7.81 -12.41
N LEU A 256 1.74 -7.64 -11.95
CA LEU A 256 2.94 -7.99 -12.72
C LEU A 256 3.15 -9.52 -12.81
N GLY A 257 2.82 -10.26 -11.75
CA GLY A 257 2.96 -11.72 -11.69
C GLY A 257 1.95 -12.50 -12.54
N THR A 258 0.83 -11.88 -12.93
CA THR A 258 -0.18 -12.53 -13.80
C THR A 258 0.26 -12.74 -15.25
N ALA A 259 1.46 -12.26 -15.63
CA ALA A 259 1.97 -12.35 -17.00
C ALA A 259 2.72 -13.65 -17.36
N LYS A 260 2.97 -14.59 -16.43
CA LYS A 260 3.52 -15.91 -16.76
C LYS A 260 3.03 -16.99 -15.78
N GLY A 261 2.44 -18.04 -16.35
CA GLY A 261 1.73 -19.11 -15.65
C GLY A 261 2.42 -19.61 -14.39
N SER A 262 1.85 -19.31 -13.24
CA SER A 262 2.27 -19.83 -11.94
C SER A 262 1.04 -20.03 -11.05
N LYS A 263 1.01 -21.20 -10.40
CA LYS A 263 -0.14 -21.73 -9.66
C LYS A 263 -0.55 -20.79 -8.52
N LYS A 264 -1.87 -20.65 -8.34
CA LYS A 264 -2.52 -20.00 -7.19
C LYS A 264 -1.89 -20.45 -5.88
N VAL A 265 -1.03 -19.61 -5.32
CA VAL A 265 -0.75 -19.60 -3.88
C VAL A 265 -1.94 -18.93 -3.21
N VAL A 266 -2.36 -19.51 -2.08
CA VAL A 266 -3.55 -19.14 -1.31
C VAL A 266 -3.60 -17.64 -1.08
N GLN A 267 -4.61 -17.01 -1.69
CA GLN A 267 -4.84 -15.58 -1.73
C GLN A 267 -5.20 -15.08 -0.32
N GLN A 268 -4.20 -14.59 0.40
CA GLN A 268 -4.39 -13.80 1.62
C GLN A 268 -5.32 -12.62 1.29
N ALA A 269 -6.33 -12.43 2.14
CA ALA A 269 -7.53 -11.66 1.86
C ALA A 269 -7.26 -10.33 1.16
N SER A 270 -7.68 -10.21 -0.11
CA SER A 270 -7.74 -8.91 -0.78
C SER A 270 -8.67 -8.02 0.02
N SER A 271 -8.16 -6.98 0.66
CA SER A 271 -9.00 -5.88 1.13
C SER A 271 -9.73 -5.35 -0.12
N LYS A 272 -11.05 -5.57 -0.17
CA LYS A 272 -11.84 -5.63 -1.42
C LYS A 272 -11.97 -4.31 -2.18
N SER A 273 -11.23 -3.27 -1.84
CA SER A 273 -11.22 -2.03 -2.61
C SER A 273 -9.86 -1.31 -2.56
N GLN A 274 -9.08 -1.43 -3.65
CA GLN A 274 -7.84 -0.65 -3.83
C GLN A 274 -8.12 0.86 -3.77
N VAL A 275 -9.28 1.29 -4.27
CA VAL A 275 -9.72 2.70 -4.22
C VAL A 275 -9.65 3.22 -2.78
N ALA A 276 -10.15 2.45 -1.81
CA ALA A 276 -10.17 2.86 -0.42
C ALA A 276 -8.75 3.08 0.13
N ILE A 277 -7.81 2.19 -0.17
CA ILE A 277 -6.40 2.32 0.27
C ILE A 277 -5.78 3.60 -0.31
N PHE A 278 -5.97 3.88 -1.60
CA PHE A 278 -5.50 5.13 -2.20
C PHE A 278 -6.16 6.37 -1.57
N VAL A 279 -7.46 6.34 -1.27
CA VAL A 279 -8.18 7.45 -0.63
C VAL A 279 -7.61 7.74 0.75
N VAL A 280 -7.54 6.74 1.63
CA VAL A 280 -7.12 6.94 3.03
C VAL A 280 -5.63 7.27 3.13
N LEU A 281 -4.79 6.70 2.26
CA LEU A 281 -3.37 7.04 2.19
C LEU A 281 -3.18 8.48 1.72
N ALA A 282 -3.90 8.92 0.67
CA ALA A 282 -3.81 10.30 0.20
C ALA A 282 -4.25 11.30 1.27
N MET A 283 -5.33 11.01 2.02
CA MET A 283 -5.76 11.85 3.15
C MET A 283 -4.69 11.92 4.24
N ALA A 284 -4.09 10.78 4.61
CA ALA A 284 -3.04 10.74 5.64
C ALA A 284 -1.80 11.54 5.23
N LEU A 285 -1.33 11.36 3.99
CA LEU A 285 -0.14 12.03 3.45
C LEU A 285 -0.33 13.54 3.28
N ARG A 286 -1.52 13.98 2.85
CA ARG A 286 -1.85 15.42 2.75
C ARG A 286 -1.98 16.06 4.14
N ARG A 287 -2.50 15.33 5.13
CA ARG A 287 -2.73 15.89 6.47
C ARG A 287 -1.49 15.93 7.35
N LYS A 288 -0.67 14.88 7.32
CA LYS A 288 0.59 14.77 8.10
C LYS A 288 1.74 14.27 7.22
N PRO A 289 2.20 15.08 6.26
CA PRO A 289 3.29 14.69 5.35
C PRO A 289 4.59 14.36 6.08
N ASP A 290 4.83 14.98 7.25
CA ASP A 290 6.01 14.77 8.10
C ASP A 290 6.27 13.32 8.51
N VAL A 291 5.22 12.50 8.54
CA VAL A 291 5.35 11.06 8.82
C VAL A 291 6.32 10.41 7.84
N LEU A 292 6.32 10.82 6.57
CA LEU A 292 7.24 10.29 5.56
C LEU A 292 8.71 10.64 5.82
N ILE A 293 9.01 11.72 6.55
CA ILE A 293 10.40 12.01 6.95
C ILE A 293 10.89 10.92 7.88
N GLY A 294 10.08 10.52 8.87
CA GLY A 294 10.41 9.43 9.78
C GLY A 294 10.53 8.06 9.09
N LEU A 295 9.76 7.86 8.00
CA LEU A 295 9.79 6.62 7.21
C LEU A 295 10.90 6.59 6.14
N LEU A 296 11.58 7.72 5.90
CA LEU A 296 12.58 7.85 4.85
C LEU A 296 13.73 6.83 4.95
N PRO A 297 14.30 6.53 6.14
CA PRO A 297 15.33 5.50 6.27
C PRO A 297 14.82 4.12 5.85
N THR A 298 13.65 3.72 6.35
CA THR A 298 12.99 2.45 5.98
C THR A 298 12.74 2.38 4.47
N MET A 299 12.34 3.50 3.85
CA MET A 299 12.12 3.57 2.42
C MET A 299 13.40 3.42 1.60
N LYS A 300 14.54 3.98 2.06
CA LYS A 300 15.85 3.92 1.39
C LYS A 300 16.56 2.58 1.56
N GLU A 301 16.42 1.93 2.71
CA GLU A 301 17.11 0.67 2.99
C GLU A 301 16.37 -0.54 2.39
N SER A 302 15.04 -0.47 2.35
CA SER A 302 14.25 -1.60 1.87
C SER A 302 14.14 -1.61 0.34
N SER A 303 14.63 -2.68 -0.29
CA SER A 303 14.45 -2.95 -1.73
C SER A 303 12.97 -3.01 -2.13
N LYS A 304 12.05 -3.19 -1.16
CA LYS A 304 10.60 -3.20 -1.41
C LYS A 304 10.08 -1.91 -2.01
N TYR A 305 10.72 -0.76 -1.77
CA TYR A 305 10.29 0.54 -2.31
C TYR A 305 11.05 0.98 -3.57
N HIS A 306 12.04 0.19 -3.98
CA HIS A 306 12.88 0.49 -5.13
C HIS A 306 12.49 -0.33 -6.36
N GLY A 307 12.69 0.26 -7.54
CA GLY A 307 12.46 -0.38 -8.83
C GLY A 307 11.63 0.48 -9.78
N GLN A 308 11.84 0.29 -11.08
CA GLN A 308 11.18 1.09 -12.12
C GLN A 308 9.65 0.97 -12.06
N GLU A 309 9.13 -0.24 -11.85
CA GLU A 309 7.67 -0.48 -11.76
C GLU A 309 7.01 0.21 -10.56
N LYS A 310 7.78 0.48 -9.50
CA LYS A 310 7.28 1.09 -8.26
C LYS A 310 7.36 2.62 -8.30
N LEU A 311 8.18 3.17 -9.19
CA LEU A 311 8.43 4.60 -9.30
C LEU A 311 7.13 5.42 -9.44
N PRO A 312 6.11 5.03 -10.25
CA PRO A 312 4.87 5.80 -10.32
C PRO A 312 4.15 5.91 -8.97
N VAL A 313 4.18 4.86 -8.16
CA VAL A 313 3.59 4.86 -6.80
C VAL A 313 4.39 5.77 -5.87
N ILE A 314 5.73 5.70 -5.90
CA ILE A 314 6.59 6.57 -5.08
C ILE A 314 6.42 8.04 -5.46
N VAL A 315 6.37 8.36 -6.76
CA VAL A 315 6.09 9.73 -7.23
C VAL A 315 4.72 10.19 -6.76
N TRP A 316 3.69 9.35 -6.86
CA TRP A 316 2.36 9.68 -6.36
C TRP A 316 2.34 9.94 -4.85
N VAL A 317 3.02 9.12 -4.04
CA VAL A 317 3.15 9.33 -2.59
C VAL A 317 3.77 10.69 -2.28
N ILE A 318 4.87 11.05 -2.95
CA ILE A 318 5.54 12.34 -2.77
C ILE A 318 4.64 13.49 -3.26
N ALA A 319 3.89 13.28 -4.35
CA ALA A 319 2.91 14.24 -4.84
C ALA A 319 1.76 14.49 -3.84
N GLN A 320 1.30 13.45 -3.11
CA GLN A 320 0.33 13.64 -2.04
C GLN A 320 0.93 14.40 -0.85
N ALA A 321 2.18 14.10 -0.49
CA ALA A 321 2.86 14.81 0.59
C ALA A 321 3.08 16.29 0.27
N SER A 322 3.44 16.61 -0.98
CA SER A 322 3.69 17.99 -1.42
C SER A 322 2.42 18.85 -1.46
N GLN A 323 1.24 18.24 -1.59
CA GLN A 323 -0.04 18.94 -1.45
C GLN A 323 -0.29 19.41 -0.01
N GLY A 324 0.25 18.70 0.99
CA GLY A 324 0.15 19.08 2.40
C GLY A 324 1.27 20.02 2.86
N ASP A 325 2.50 19.75 2.44
CA ASP A 325 3.69 20.53 2.77
C ASP A 325 4.71 20.46 1.62
N LEU A 326 4.93 21.59 0.93
CA LEU A 326 5.88 21.69 -0.18
C LEU A 326 7.32 21.39 0.23
N ILE A 327 7.70 21.72 1.48
CA ILE A 327 9.04 21.51 2.00
C ILE A 327 9.29 20.01 2.15
N VAL A 328 8.33 19.28 2.73
CA VAL A 328 8.40 17.82 2.84
C VAL A 328 8.44 17.17 1.46
N GLY A 329 7.56 17.63 0.54
CA GLY A 329 7.54 17.15 -0.84
C GLY A 329 8.90 17.31 -1.54
N LEU A 330 9.52 18.48 -1.44
CA LEU A 330 10.83 18.73 -2.02
C LEU A 330 11.92 17.89 -1.34
N HIS A 331 11.91 17.79 -0.01
CA HIS A 331 12.88 16.99 0.73
C HIS A 331 12.83 15.51 0.31
N LEU A 332 11.64 14.94 0.14
CA LEU A 332 11.46 13.57 -0.33
C LEU A 332 11.90 13.40 -1.78
N TRP A 333 11.59 14.37 -2.66
CA TRP A 333 12.06 14.36 -4.05
C TRP A 333 13.60 14.33 -4.12
N VAL A 334 14.26 15.21 -3.36
CA VAL A 334 15.72 15.27 -3.26
C VAL A 334 16.30 13.97 -2.70
N SER A 335 15.63 13.38 -1.71
CA SER A 335 16.16 12.23 -0.99
C SER A 335 15.93 10.89 -1.70
N LEU A 336 14.84 10.72 -2.44
CA LEU A 336 14.42 9.45 -3.04
C LEU A 336 14.52 9.44 -4.57
N LEU A 337 14.29 10.59 -5.23
CA LEU A 337 14.13 10.63 -6.69
C LEU A 337 15.35 11.22 -7.40
N LEU A 338 15.95 12.28 -6.87
CA LEU A 338 17.15 12.88 -7.44
C LEU A 338 18.31 11.88 -7.63
N PRO A 339 18.63 10.99 -6.66
CA PRO A 339 19.70 10.01 -6.84
C PRO A 339 19.48 9.06 -8.03
N LEU A 340 18.22 8.81 -8.40
CA LEU A 340 17.88 7.98 -9.55
C LEU A 340 18.25 8.65 -10.88
N LEU A 341 18.32 9.98 -10.92
CA LEU A 341 18.69 10.76 -12.09
C LEU A 341 20.22 10.76 -12.33
N SER A 342 21.01 10.66 -11.26
CA SER A 342 22.49 10.69 -11.29
C SER A 342 23.15 9.31 -11.39
N GLY A 343 22.37 8.23 -11.50
CA GLY A 343 22.89 6.86 -11.49
C GLY A 343 23.66 6.46 -12.75
N LYS A 344 24.69 5.60 -12.59
CA LYS A 344 25.58 5.10 -13.66
C LYS A 344 24.86 4.44 -14.85
N SER A 345 23.70 3.82 -14.59
CA SER A 345 22.90 3.14 -15.63
C SER A 345 21.98 4.07 -16.42
N GLY A 346 21.93 5.36 -16.06
CA GLY A 346 20.99 6.33 -16.61
C GLY A 346 19.53 6.07 -16.19
N CYS A 347 18.80 7.14 -15.86
CA CYS A 347 17.35 7.07 -15.70
C CYS A 347 16.69 6.99 -17.09
N ASN A 348 15.75 6.05 -17.29
CA ASN A 348 15.03 5.97 -18.56
C ASN A 348 14.21 7.27 -18.81
N PRO A 349 13.89 7.61 -20.06
CA PRO A 349 13.23 8.88 -20.38
C PRO A 349 11.88 9.09 -19.68
N GLN A 350 11.06 8.04 -19.51
CA GLN A 350 9.74 8.14 -18.88
C GLN A 350 9.87 8.41 -17.38
N SER A 351 10.74 7.67 -16.70
CA SER A 351 11.04 7.86 -15.27
C SER A 351 11.63 9.25 -15.02
N ARG A 352 12.53 9.71 -15.88
CA ARG A 352 13.10 11.07 -15.82
C ARG A 352 12.02 12.13 -15.98
N ASP A 353 11.15 11.97 -16.97
CA ASP A 353 10.04 12.88 -17.23
C ASP A 353 9.10 12.99 -16.02
N MET A 354 8.71 11.86 -15.44
CA MET A 354 7.81 11.82 -14.28
C MET A 354 8.44 12.43 -13.02
N ILE A 355 9.74 12.19 -12.78
CA ILE A 355 10.49 12.83 -11.69
C ILE A 355 10.55 14.36 -11.88
N LEU A 356 10.78 14.83 -13.10
CA LEU A 356 10.79 16.26 -13.44
C LEU A 356 9.40 16.90 -13.27
N GLN A 357 8.35 16.26 -13.77
CA GLN A 357 6.98 16.75 -13.62
C GLN A 357 6.60 16.98 -12.15
N LEU A 358 7.07 16.13 -11.23
CA LEU A 358 6.81 16.30 -9.80
C LEU A 358 7.49 17.55 -9.23
N VAL A 359 8.78 17.76 -9.47
CA VAL A 359 9.47 18.95 -8.94
C VAL A 359 9.00 20.23 -9.60
N GLU A 360 8.72 20.21 -10.89
CA GLU A 360 8.11 21.36 -11.59
C GLU A 360 6.77 21.72 -10.98
N ARG A 361 5.94 20.72 -10.65
CA ARG A 361 4.68 20.95 -9.94
C ARG A 361 4.93 21.61 -8.59
N ILE A 362 5.86 21.09 -7.77
CA ILE A 362 6.21 21.65 -6.46
C ILE A 362 6.61 23.13 -6.60
N LEU A 363 7.46 23.44 -7.58
CA LEU A 363 7.95 24.81 -7.82
C LEU A 363 6.89 25.74 -8.44
N SER A 364 5.90 25.17 -9.13
CA SER A 364 4.78 25.92 -9.72
C SER A 364 3.66 26.24 -8.74
N PHE A 365 3.71 25.75 -7.50
CA PHE A 365 2.69 26.09 -6.51
C PHE A 365 2.68 27.60 -6.21
N PRO A 366 1.50 28.19 -5.97
CA PRO A 366 1.41 29.58 -5.53
C PRO A 366 2.27 29.79 -4.27
N LYS A 367 3.17 30.78 -4.31
CA LYS A 367 4.12 31.10 -3.22
C LYS A 367 5.14 29.98 -2.91
N ALA A 368 5.39 29.04 -3.83
CA ALA A 368 6.37 27.97 -3.62
C ALA A 368 7.75 28.50 -3.22
N ARG A 369 8.31 29.45 -3.98
CA ARG A 369 9.64 30.03 -3.71
C ARG A 369 9.80 30.55 -2.27
N PRO A 370 8.99 31.51 -1.77
CA PRO A 370 9.15 31.98 -0.40
C PRO A 370 8.90 30.89 0.65
N ILE A 371 7.97 29.96 0.44
CA ILE A 371 7.73 28.83 1.36
C ILE A 371 8.98 27.96 1.47
N LEU A 372 9.58 27.59 0.33
CA LEU A 372 10.75 26.71 0.29
C LEU A 372 12.00 27.38 0.85
N LEU A 373 12.21 28.69 0.60
CA LEU A 373 13.34 29.42 1.15
C LEU A 373 13.24 29.56 2.67
N ASN A 374 12.05 29.83 3.20
CA ASN A 374 11.83 29.90 4.65
C ASN A 374 11.94 28.52 5.31
N GLY A 375 11.63 27.45 4.58
CA GLY A 375 11.71 26.07 5.03
C GLY A 375 13.01 25.33 4.69
N ALA A 376 14.02 26.03 4.16
CA ALA A 376 15.21 25.40 3.59
C ALA A 376 16.04 24.58 4.60
N VAL A 377 15.92 24.88 5.89
CA VAL A 377 16.53 24.13 6.99
C VAL A 377 15.44 23.70 7.97
N ARG A 378 15.29 22.39 8.16
CA ARG A 378 14.28 21.80 9.04
C ARG A 378 14.97 20.91 10.08
N LYS A 379 14.75 21.21 11.37
CA LYS A 379 15.36 20.48 12.50
C LYS A 379 16.90 20.32 12.37
N GLY A 380 17.56 21.33 11.80
CA GLY A 380 19.02 21.32 11.58
C GLY A 380 19.48 20.66 10.27
N GLU A 381 18.58 19.97 9.56
CA GLU A 381 18.88 19.35 8.26
C GLU A 381 18.44 20.23 7.09
N ARG A 382 19.24 20.24 6.02
CA ARG A 382 18.92 21.00 4.81
C ARG A 382 18.00 20.19 3.90
N VAL A 383 16.97 20.85 3.36
CA VAL A 383 16.05 20.26 2.38
C VAL A 383 16.79 19.82 1.12
N VAL A 384 17.73 20.66 0.65
CA VAL A 384 18.66 20.35 -0.43
C VAL A 384 20.08 20.31 0.15
N PRO A 385 20.61 19.12 0.51
CA PRO A 385 21.98 18.98 1.00
C PRO A 385 23.03 19.29 -0.07
N PRO A 386 24.29 19.55 0.30
CA PRO A 386 25.35 19.90 -0.66
C PRO A 386 25.62 18.84 -1.72
N LEU A 387 25.60 17.55 -1.34
CA LEU A 387 25.73 16.44 -2.29
C LEU A 387 24.57 16.39 -3.30
N ALA A 388 23.36 16.76 -2.89
CA ALA A 388 22.22 16.87 -3.79
C ALA A 388 22.37 18.06 -4.75
N LEU A 389 22.91 19.20 -4.27
CA LEU A 389 23.20 20.35 -5.12
C LEU A 389 24.27 20.03 -6.16
N GLU A 390 25.32 19.30 -5.78
CA GLU A 390 26.37 18.80 -6.70
C GLU A 390 25.76 17.88 -7.78
N ALA A 391 24.96 16.90 -7.36
CA ALA A 391 24.26 16.01 -8.27
C ALA A 391 23.34 16.77 -9.25
N LEU A 392 22.58 17.73 -8.74
CA LEU A 392 21.69 18.58 -9.54
C LEU A 392 22.48 19.42 -10.56
N MET A 393 23.61 20.00 -10.14
CA MET A 393 24.50 20.77 -11.03
C MET A 393 25.01 19.89 -12.18
N GLY A 394 25.48 18.68 -11.88
CA GLY A 394 25.95 17.74 -12.90
C GLY A 394 24.88 17.34 -13.93
N ILE A 395 23.62 17.19 -13.48
CA ILE A 395 22.49 16.89 -14.37
C ILE A 395 22.07 18.13 -15.19
N THR A 396 22.21 19.33 -14.62
CA THR A 396 21.77 20.59 -15.24
C THR A 396 22.74 21.07 -16.32
N PHE A 397 24.04 20.87 -16.10
CA PHE A 397 25.11 21.34 -16.99
C PHE A 397 26.01 20.20 -17.47
N PRO A 398 25.45 19.20 -18.19
CA PRO A 398 26.25 18.13 -18.76
C PRO A 398 27.10 18.65 -19.93
N LEU A 399 28.09 17.86 -20.34
CA LEU A 399 28.85 18.10 -21.57
C LEU A 399 27.90 18.30 -22.77
N PRO A 400 28.25 19.14 -23.76
CA PRO A 400 27.38 19.42 -24.91
C PRO A 400 26.85 18.17 -25.62
N SER A 401 27.68 17.13 -25.73
CA SER A 401 27.32 15.83 -26.33
C SER A 401 26.31 15.00 -25.52
N ALA A 402 26.19 15.25 -24.22
CA ALA A 402 25.30 14.55 -23.31
C ALA A 402 23.98 15.32 -23.05
N ARG A 403 23.79 16.48 -23.69
CA ARG A 403 22.57 17.27 -23.57
C ARG A 403 21.39 16.52 -24.20
N VAL A 404 20.31 16.47 -23.44
CA VAL A 404 19.00 15.92 -23.85
C VAL A 404 17.91 16.97 -23.68
N LYS A 405 16.72 16.75 -24.23
CA LYS A 405 15.56 17.66 -24.04
C LYS A 405 15.23 17.95 -22.56
N ALA A 406 15.52 17.00 -21.67
CA ALA A 406 15.30 17.18 -20.24
C ALA A 406 16.27 18.21 -19.61
N THR A 407 17.41 18.50 -20.23
CA THR A 407 18.43 19.44 -19.72
C THR A 407 17.84 20.84 -19.55
N ASP A 408 17.05 21.31 -20.50
CA ASP A 408 16.42 22.65 -20.46
C ASP A 408 15.45 22.76 -19.27
N ARG A 409 14.74 21.66 -18.94
CA ARG A 409 13.86 21.58 -17.77
C ARG A 409 14.64 21.63 -16.47
N PHE A 410 15.79 20.95 -16.40
CA PHE A 410 16.70 21.07 -15.26
C PHE A 410 17.24 22.50 -15.10
N GLN A 411 17.58 23.17 -16.20
CA GLN A 411 18.02 24.57 -16.18
C GLN A 411 16.93 25.50 -15.67
N ALA A 412 15.66 25.25 -16.00
CA ALA A 412 14.54 26.04 -15.50
C ALA A 412 14.34 25.91 -13.97
N ILE A 413 14.50 24.70 -13.41
CA ILE A 413 14.29 24.47 -11.97
C ILE A 413 15.54 24.78 -11.12
N TYR A 414 16.73 24.72 -11.72
CA TYR A 414 18.02 24.83 -11.02
C TYR A 414 18.17 26.11 -10.18
N PRO A 415 17.86 27.33 -10.68
CA PRO A 415 18.04 28.55 -9.90
C PRO A 415 17.29 28.53 -8.56
N THR A 416 16.03 28.07 -8.58
CA THR A 416 15.22 28.01 -7.35
C THR A 416 15.78 26.96 -6.38
N LEU A 417 16.19 25.79 -6.88
CA LEU A 417 16.78 24.74 -6.04
C LEU A 417 18.16 25.12 -5.49
N LYS A 418 18.97 25.85 -6.26
CA LYS A 418 20.23 26.46 -5.81
C LYS A 418 19.98 27.44 -4.67
N GLU A 419 19.00 28.34 -4.81
CA GLU A 419 18.64 29.28 -3.74
C GLU A 419 18.20 28.55 -2.46
N VAL A 420 17.35 27.52 -2.58
CA VAL A 420 16.92 26.71 -1.42
C VAL A 420 18.10 25.99 -0.78
N ALA A 421 19.06 25.46 -1.54
CA ALA A 421 20.25 24.82 -0.99
C ALA A 421 21.14 25.79 -0.21
N LEU A 422 21.25 27.03 -0.72
CA LEU A 422 22.09 28.08 -0.16
C LEU A 422 21.39 28.94 0.90
N ALA A 423 20.08 28.79 1.09
CA ALA A 423 19.32 29.55 2.07
C ALA A 423 19.74 29.20 3.52
N GLY A 424 19.70 30.19 4.40
CA GLY A 424 20.08 30.04 5.81
C GLY A 424 20.56 31.37 6.41
N VAL A 425 20.77 31.37 7.73
CA VAL A 425 21.21 32.58 8.44
C VAL A 425 22.66 32.92 8.06
N PRO A 426 22.92 34.10 7.46
CA PRO A 426 24.27 34.55 7.12
C PRO A 426 25.19 34.55 8.35
N GLY A 427 26.45 34.14 8.18
CA GLY A 427 27.45 34.13 9.26
C GLY A 427 27.31 32.98 10.28
N SER A 428 26.25 32.18 10.22
CA SER A 428 26.08 31.02 11.12
C SER A 428 27.17 29.96 10.91
N LYS A 429 27.47 29.17 11.96
CA LYS A 429 28.43 28.04 11.88
C LYS A 429 28.04 27.05 10.77
N ALA A 430 26.75 26.75 10.65
CA ALA A 430 26.21 25.88 9.61
C ALA A 430 26.41 26.45 8.20
N MET A 431 26.32 27.77 8.02
CA MET A 431 26.60 28.40 6.73
C MET A 431 28.09 28.39 6.38
N LYS A 432 28.96 28.55 7.38
CA LYS A 432 30.43 28.43 7.17
C LYS A 432 30.81 27.01 6.75
N GLN A 433 30.25 25.99 7.39
CA GLN A 433 30.44 24.58 7.02
C GLN A 433 29.90 24.28 5.61
N LEU A 434 28.71 24.80 5.28
CA LEU A 434 28.14 24.68 3.94
C LEU A 434 29.10 25.27 2.90
N ALA A 435 29.59 26.49 3.12
CA ALA A 435 30.54 27.11 2.21
C ALA A 435 31.77 26.23 2.02
N GLN A 436 32.37 25.72 3.09
CA GLN A 436 33.52 24.80 3.01
C GLN A 436 33.23 23.54 2.18
N GLN A 437 32.07 22.91 2.37
CA GLN A 437 31.68 21.73 1.59
C GLN A 437 31.51 22.09 0.11
N ILE A 438 30.81 23.18 -0.21
CA ILE A 438 30.63 23.64 -1.59
C ILE A 438 31.98 23.98 -2.24
N TRP A 439 32.87 24.66 -1.53
CA TRP A 439 34.23 24.96 -1.99
C TRP A 439 35.01 23.68 -2.33
N SER A 440 34.86 22.62 -1.53
CA SER A 440 35.53 21.34 -1.81
C SER A 440 35.02 20.67 -3.10
N PHE A 441 33.71 20.69 -3.33
CA PHE A 441 33.12 20.17 -4.57
C PHE A 441 33.51 21.01 -5.79
N ALA A 442 33.51 22.33 -5.63
CA ALA A 442 33.92 23.25 -6.69
C ALA A 442 35.38 23.00 -7.09
N PHE A 443 36.30 22.88 -6.12
CA PHE A 443 37.71 22.57 -6.37
C PHE A 443 37.88 21.27 -7.15
N LYS A 444 37.13 20.22 -6.79
CA LYS A 444 37.13 18.94 -7.52
C LYS A 444 36.63 19.10 -8.95
N ALA A 445 35.53 19.82 -9.16
CA ALA A 445 35.00 20.11 -10.49
C ALA A 445 35.96 20.99 -11.34
N ALA A 446 36.81 21.81 -10.71
CA ALA A 446 37.84 22.61 -11.40
C ALA A 446 38.93 21.77 -12.03
N GLY A 447 39.35 20.71 -11.32
CA GLY A 447 40.35 19.76 -11.79
C GLY A 447 39.84 18.89 -12.95
N GLU A 448 38.51 18.75 -13.11
CA GLU A 448 37.89 17.85 -14.09
C GLU A 448 37.40 18.55 -15.37
N GLY A 449 37.40 19.89 -15.45
CA GLY A 449 37.13 20.64 -16.69
C GLY A 449 36.37 21.96 -16.50
N ALA A 450 36.88 23.03 -17.11
CA ALA A 450 36.52 24.44 -16.88
C ALA A 450 35.06 24.89 -17.20
N GLY A 451 34.17 24.00 -17.64
CA GLY A 451 32.79 24.35 -17.99
C GLY A 451 31.82 24.48 -16.81
N VAL A 452 32.15 23.87 -15.66
CA VAL A 452 31.25 23.77 -14.50
C VAL A 452 31.29 25.02 -13.61
N TRP A 453 32.37 25.80 -13.68
CA TRP A 453 32.66 26.90 -12.74
C TRP A 453 31.86 28.18 -12.95
N GLN A 454 31.57 28.57 -14.20
CA GLN A 454 30.90 29.84 -14.47
C GLN A 454 29.48 29.92 -13.90
N SER A 455 28.80 28.77 -13.70
CA SER A 455 27.41 28.73 -13.21
C SER A 455 27.27 28.64 -11.67
N LEU A 456 28.36 28.37 -10.94
CA LEU A 456 28.31 28.38 -9.48
C LEU A 456 28.39 29.83 -8.95
N VAL A 457 29.18 30.67 -9.64
CA VAL A 457 29.49 32.06 -9.29
C VAL A 457 28.47 33.06 -9.87
N SER A 458 27.84 32.73 -10.99
CA SER A 458 26.69 33.49 -11.55
C SER A 458 25.37 32.99 -10.95
#